data_AF-A0A1B3Z8B2-F1
#
_entry.id   AF-A0A1B3Z8B2-F1
#
_cell.length_a   1.000
_cell.length_b   1.000
_cell.length_c   1.000
_cell.angle_alpha   90.00
_cell.angle_beta   90.00
_cell.angle_gamma   90.00
#
_symmetry.space_group_name_H-M   'P 1'
#
loop_
_entity.id
_entity.type
_entity.pdbx_description
1 polymer ?
#
loop_
_entity_poly.entity_id
_entity_poly.type
_entity_poly.pdbx_seq_one_letter_code
_entity_poly.pdbx_strand_id
1 'polypeptide(L)'
;MMRKTPLLIAGALAAPASAGTISVTIPRVPVAEYHRPYVAAWIEPVGGGAAQTVFVWYDIKKKGNEPGTKWLSDLRTFWRKGGRSLTLPADGISGATRAPGTYQIPLPANLKTGAYTLYVEAARETGGRELVSVPLSIPAKAASAAGKTELGTVTIR
;
A
#
# COMPACT_ATOMS: atom_id res chain seq x y z
N MET A 1 -27.77 -41.90 43.96
CA MET A 1 -26.71 -40.89 43.80
C MET A 1 -26.59 -40.52 42.32
N MET A 2 -27.09 -39.34 41.92
CA MET A 2 -27.03 -38.85 40.53
C MET A 2 -25.64 -38.27 40.23
N ARG A 3 -24.93 -38.83 39.25
CA ARG A 3 -23.69 -38.26 38.71
C ARG A 3 -24.06 -37.19 37.68
N LYS A 4 -23.65 -35.94 37.94
CA LYS A 4 -23.78 -34.83 36.99
C LYS A 4 -22.49 -34.74 36.17
N THR A 5 -22.58 -34.96 34.86
CA THR A 5 -21.48 -34.80 33.91
C THR A 5 -21.42 -33.33 33.49
N PRO A 6 -20.30 -32.60 33.68
CA PRO A 6 -20.19 -31.24 33.18
C PRO A 6 -19.85 -31.26 31.69
N LEU A 7 -20.70 -30.63 30.88
CA LEU A 7 -20.43 -30.34 29.48
C LEU A 7 -19.47 -29.14 29.42
N LEU A 8 -18.21 -29.39 29.06
CA LEU A 8 -17.23 -28.35 28.77
C LEU A 8 -17.51 -27.75 27.39
N ILE A 9 -18.03 -26.52 27.38
CA ILE A 9 -18.11 -25.69 26.18
C ILE A 9 -16.71 -25.11 25.95
N ALA A 10 -15.99 -25.64 24.97
CA ALA A 10 -14.73 -25.07 24.50
C ALA A 10 -15.05 -23.80 23.69
N GLY A 11 -14.96 -22.64 24.32
CA GLY A 11 -14.97 -21.35 23.63
C GLY A 11 -13.71 -21.21 22.78
N ALA A 12 -13.87 -21.10 21.47
CA ALA A 12 -12.78 -20.72 20.59
C ALA A 12 -12.34 -19.29 20.95
N LEU A 13 -11.16 -19.15 21.56
CA LEU A 13 -10.50 -17.87 21.72
C LEU A 13 -10.13 -17.36 20.33
N ALA A 14 -10.92 -16.44 19.79
CA ALA A 14 -10.52 -15.64 18.64
C ALA A 14 -9.33 -14.77 19.08
N ALA A 15 -8.11 -15.21 18.78
CA ALA A 15 -6.94 -14.37 18.93
C ALA A 15 -7.13 -13.10 18.08
N PRO A 16 -6.76 -11.92 18.58
CA PRO A 16 -6.84 -10.70 17.78
C PRO A 16 -6.01 -10.90 16.51
N ALA A 17 -6.64 -10.74 15.34
CA ALA A 17 -5.92 -10.72 14.09
C ALA A 17 -4.91 -9.56 14.18
N SER A 18 -3.61 -9.89 14.27
CA SER A 18 -2.55 -8.90 14.14
C SER A 18 -2.76 -8.19 12.81
N ALA A 19 -3.05 -6.89 12.87
CA ALA A 19 -3.18 -6.06 11.68
C ALA A 19 -1.78 -5.95 11.07
N GLY A 20 -1.53 -6.69 9.99
CA GLY A 20 -0.23 -6.64 9.33
C GLY A 20 0.08 -5.22 8.83
N THR A 21 1.35 -4.94 8.64
CA THR A 21 1.86 -3.60 8.29
C THR A 21 2.67 -3.67 7.01
N ILE A 22 2.43 -2.72 6.11
CA ILE A 22 3.25 -2.46 4.93
C ILE A 22 4.31 -1.42 5.32
N SER A 23 5.58 -1.72 5.07
CA SER A 23 6.67 -0.76 5.15
C SER A 23 7.15 -0.43 3.75
N VAL A 24 7.26 0.85 3.42
CA VAL A 24 7.78 1.33 2.13
C VAL A 24 8.96 2.25 2.37
N THR A 25 10.11 1.94 1.80
CA THR A 25 11.29 2.80 1.82
C THR A 25 11.38 3.63 0.55
N ILE A 26 11.54 4.95 0.70
CA ILE A 26 11.88 5.89 -0.36
C ILE A 26 13.38 6.23 -0.19
N PRO A 27 14.25 5.83 -1.12
CA PRO A 27 15.68 6.10 -1.03
C PRO A 27 15.97 7.56 -1.38
N ARG A 28 17.14 8.04 -0.95
CA ARG A 28 17.69 9.30 -1.45
C ARG A 28 18.34 9.05 -2.80
N VAL A 29 17.87 9.73 -3.85
CA VAL A 29 18.44 9.69 -5.19
C VAL A 29 19.36 10.90 -5.40
N PRO A 30 20.60 10.74 -5.90
CA PRO A 30 21.50 11.84 -6.18
C PRO A 30 21.10 12.55 -7.48
N VAL A 31 20.28 13.58 -7.37
CA VAL A 31 19.84 14.45 -8.48
C VAL A 31 20.09 15.92 -8.13
N ALA A 32 20.27 16.76 -9.15
CA ALA A 32 20.53 18.19 -8.98
C ALA A 32 19.33 18.91 -8.32
N GLU A 33 18.12 18.60 -8.78
CA GLU A 33 16.87 19.08 -8.18
C GLU A 33 16.05 17.89 -7.67
N TYR A 34 15.73 17.89 -6.37
CA TYR A 34 15.04 16.77 -5.73
C TYR A 34 13.53 17.03 -5.64
N HIS A 35 12.77 16.50 -6.59
CA HIS A 35 11.31 16.41 -6.48
C HIS A 35 10.91 15.18 -5.68
N ARG A 36 10.09 15.31 -4.63
CA ARG A 36 9.60 14.14 -3.89
C ARG A 36 8.73 13.27 -4.81
N PRO A 37 8.95 11.95 -4.86
CA PRO A 37 8.19 11.10 -5.77
C PRO A 37 6.73 11.03 -5.33
N TYR A 38 5.87 10.86 -6.32
CA TYR A 38 4.52 10.37 -6.09
C TYR A 38 4.61 8.88 -5.87
N VAL A 39 3.85 8.36 -4.91
CA VAL A 39 3.89 6.94 -4.56
C VAL A 39 2.49 6.44 -4.32
N ALA A 40 2.12 5.33 -4.92
CA ALA A 40 0.85 4.66 -4.63
C ALA A 40 1.09 3.20 -4.29
N ALA A 41 0.23 2.65 -3.43
CA ALA A 41 0.16 1.23 -3.21
C ALA A 41 -1.28 0.73 -3.35
N TRP A 42 -1.43 -0.46 -3.93
CA TRP A 42 -2.70 -1.14 -4.07
C TRP A 42 -2.52 -2.65 -3.97
N ILE A 43 -3.61 -3.35 -3.68
CA ILE A 43 -3.64 -4.79 -3.49
C ILE A 43 -4.56 -5.40 -4.55
N GLU A 44 -4.12 -6.47 -5.20
CA GLU A 44 -4.93 -7.24 -6.15
C GLU A 44 -5.09 -8.69 -5.66
N PRO A 45 -6.31 -9.26 -5.66
CA PRO A 45 -6.51 -10.69 -5.37
C PRO A 45 -5.86 -11.55 -6.47
N VAL A 46 -5.16 -12.61 -6.07
CA VAL A 46 -4.54 -13.54 -7.04
C VAL A 46 -5.60 -14.27 -7.88
N GLY A 47 -6.78 -14.54 -7.31
CA GLY A 47 -7.91 -15.15 -8.01
C GLY A 47 -8.66 -14.23 -8.98
N GLY A 48 -8.18 -13.01 -9.20
CA GLY A 48 -8.88 -11.98 -9.96
C GLY A 48 -9.89 -11.22 -9.12
N GLY A 49 -10.16 -9.97 -9.51
CA GLY A 49 -11.04 -9.07 -8.78
C GLY A 49 -10.60 -7.62 -8.88
N ALA A 50 -11.33 -6.74 -8.20
CA ALA A 50 -11.01 -5.32 -8.17
C ALA A 50 -9.74 -5.05 -7.36
N ALA A 51 -8.90 -4.16 -7.88
CA ALA A 51 -7.76 -3.61 -7.13
C ALA A 51 -8.28 -2.73 -5.98
N GLN A 52 -7.72 -2.91 -4.79
CA GLN A 52 -8.00 -2.06 -3.64
C GLN A 52 -6.81 -1.13 -3.40
N THR A 53 -7.02 0.17 -3.58
CA THR A 53 -6.01 1.19 -3.25
C THR A 53 -5.79 1.23 -1.74
N VAL A 54 -4.53 1.21 -1.32
CA VAL A 54 -4.11 1.32 0.09
C VAL A 54 -3.76 2.76 0.42
N PHE A 55 -2.90 3.38 -0.40
CA PHE A 55 -2.57 4.80 -0.27
C PHE A 55 -2.13 5.40 -1.60
N VAL A 56 -2.20 6.73 -1.68
CA VAL A 56 -1.64 7.56 -2.74
C VAL A 56 -1.01 8.81 -2.12
N TRP A 57 0.30 8.97 -2.30
CA TRP A 57 1.05 10.14 -1.90
C TRP A 57 1.36 11.00 -3.11
N TYR A 58 0.89 12.24 -3.09
CA TYR A 58 1.05 13.19 -4.17
C TYR A 58 1.05 14.62 -3.63
N ASP A 59 1.28 15.62 -4.47
CA ASP A 59 1.29 17.01 -4.02
C ASP A 59 -0.13 17.54 -3.80
N ILE A 60 -0.72 17.26 -2.63
CA ILE A 60 -2.08 17.69 -2.28
C ILE A 60 -2.20 19.23 -2.21
N LYS A 61 -1.10 19.96 -2.00
CA LYS A 61 -1.13 21.41 -1.79
C LYS A 61 -0.96 22.21 -3.07
N LYS A 62 -0.34 21.65 -4.12
CA LYS A 62 -0.13 22.33 -5.41
C LYS A 62 -1.47 22.54 -6.14
N LYS A 63 -1.79 23.81 -6.42
CA LYS A 63 -3.01 24.28 -7.09
C LYS A 63 -2.64 25.15 -8.31
N GLY A 64 -3.63 25.55 -9.10
CA GLY A 64 -3.45 26.44 -10.24
C GLY A 64 -3.26 25.68 -11.56
N ASN A 65 -2.45 26.23 -12.47
CA ASN A 65 -2.25 25.70 -13.83
C ASN A 65 -1.56 24.32 -13.86
N GLU A 66 -0.88 23.95 -12.77
CA GLU A 66 -0.27 22.65 -12.59
C GLU A 66 -0.71 22.05 -11.26
N PRO A 67 -1.97 21.59 -11.13
CA PRO A 67 -2.42 21.00 -9.89
C PRO A 67 -1.61 19.74 -9.60
N GLY A 68 -1.43 19.40 -8.32
CA GLY A 68 -0.67 18.20 -7.97
C GLY A 68 -1.29 16.90 -8.50
N THR A 69 -2.55 16.90 -8.95
CA THR A 69 -3.15 15.76 -9.65
C THR A 69 -2.61 15.54 -11.07
N LYS A 70 -1.97 16.53 -11.69
CA LYS A 70 -1.43 16.48 -13.06
C LYS A 70 -0.50 15.27 -13.26
N TRP A 71 0.38 15.01 -12.30
CA TRP A 71 1.41 13.98 -12.40
C TRP A 71 0.96 12.59 -11.89
N LEU A 72 -0.29 12.43 -11.45
CA LEU A 72 -0.79 11.12 -11.01
C LEU A 72 -0.85 10.08 -12.12
N SER A 73 -0.99 10.51 -13.38
CA SER A 73 -0.94 9.62 -14.54
C SER A 73 0.43 8.97 -14.76
N ASP A 74 1.49 9.54 -14.17
CA ASP A 74 2.86 9.03 -14.29
C ASP A 74 3.05 7.77 -13.44
N LEU A 75 2.21 7.57 -12.42
CA LEU A 75 1.98 6.28 -11.77
C LEU A 75 1.18 5.37 -12.72
N ARG A 76 1.75 5.08 -13.90
CA ARG A 76 1.03 4.53 -15.06
C ARG A 76 0.29 3.22 -14.77
N THR A 77 0.84 2.32 -13.95
CA THR A 77 0.17 1.04 -13.66
C THR A 77 -1.01 1.30 -12.73
N PHE A 78 -0.78 1.96 -11.60
CA PHE A 78 -1.80 2.38 -10.65
C PHE A 78 -2.94 3.17 -11.33
N TRP A 79 -2.60 4.14 -12.18
CA TRP A 79 -3.54 4.99 -12.89
C TRP A 79 -4.53 4.17 -13.72
N ARG A 80 -4.02 3.14 -14.43
CA ARG A 80 -4.85 2.21 -15.21
C ARG A 80 -5.67 1.25 -14.34
N LYS A 81 -5.13 0.83 -13.19
CA LYS A 81 -5.76 -0.16 -12.30
C LYS A 81 -6.91 0.42 -11.49
N GLY A 82 -6.84 1.69 -11.10
CA GLY A 82 -7.92 2.34 -10.35
C GLY A 82 -7.71 3.83 -10.11
N GLY A 83 -6.47 4.33 -10.20
CA GLY A 83 -6.16 5.74 -9.90
C GLY A 83 -6.97 6.74 -10.71
N ARG A 84 -7.20 6.48 -12.01
CA ARG A 84 -7.96 7.39 -12.90
C ARG A 84 -9.44 7.56 -12.54
N SER A 85 -9.98 6.63 -11.73
CA SER A 85 -11.38 6.62 -11.32
C SER A 85 -11.59 7.18 -9.92
N LEU A 86 -10.51 7.57 -9.22
CA LEU A 86 -10.59 8.16 -7.88
C LEU A 86 -10.94 9.65 -7.96
N THR A 87 -11.89 10.08 -7.15
CA THR A 87 -12.05 11.49 -6.79
C THR A 87 -10.99 11.83 -5.74
N LEU A 88 -10.10 12.77 -6.04
CA LEU A 88 -8.95 13.10 -5.18
C LEU A 88 -9.01 14.55 -4.67
N PRO A 89 -8.57 14.81 -3.41
CA PRO A 89 -8.09 13.82 -2.44
C PRO A 89 -9.20 12.89 -1.93
N ALA A 90 -8.90 11.60 -1.83
CA ALA A 90 -9.77 10.57 -1.27
C ALA A 90 -9.42 10.33 0.20
N ASP A 91 -10.45 10.29 1.04
CA ASP A 91 -10.33 10.13 2.48
C ASP A 91 -9.64 8.82 2.87
N GLY A 92 -8.78 8.88 3.89
CA GLY A 92 -8.08 7.72 4.44
C GLY A 92 -6.94 7.16 3.58
N ILE A 93 -6.90 7.43 2.27
CA ILE A 93 -5.86 6.90 1.37
C ILE A 93 -4.95 7.98 0.79
N SER A 94 -5.38 9.24 0.72
CA SER A 94 -4.55 10.32 0.15
C SER A 94 -3.61 10.92 1.20
N GLY A 95 -2.36 11.19 0.80
CA GLY A 95 -1.37 11.87 1.63
C GLY A 95 -0.42 12.76 0.82
N ALA A 96 0.30 13.65 1.51
CA ALA A 96 1.34 14.47 0.88
C ALA A 96 2.55 13.61 0.48
N THR A 97 3.28 14.03 -0.56
CA THR A 97 4.56 13.41 -0.94
C THR A 97 5.54 13.34 0.24
N ARG A 98 6.27 12.23 0.29
CA ARG A 98 7.17 11.90 1.39
C ARG A 98 8.63 12.17 1.01
N ALA A 99 9.43 12.57 1.99
CA ALA A 99 10.88 12.71 1.83
C ALA A 99 11.54 11.32 1.76
N PRO A 100 12.86 11.21 1.52
CA PRO A 100 13.56 9.96 1.76
C PRO A 100 13.35 9.45 3.19
N GLY A 101 13.07 8.15 3.33
CA GLY A 101 12.77 7.53 4.62
C GLY A 101 11.96 6.24 4.48
N THR A 102 11.68 5.59 5.61
CA THR A 102 10.84 4.40 5.68
C THR A 102 9.52 4.72 6.35
N TYR A 103 8.42 4.34 5.71
CA TYR A 103 7.07 4.69 6.10
C TYR A 103 6.25 3.42 6.34
N GLN A 104 5.55 3.37 7.47
CA GLN A 104 4.69 2.26 7.86
C GLN A 104 3.23 2.62 7.62
N ILE A 105 2.50 1.71 6.98
CA ILE A 105 1.10 1.86 6.62
C ILE A 105 0.40 0.57 7.07
N PRO A 106 -0.66 0.64 7.89
CA PRO A 106 -1.41 -0.55 8.27
C PRO A 106 -2.05 -1.19 7.04
N LEU A 107 -2.11 -2.53 6.99
CA LEU A 107 -2.93 -3.22 6.00
C LEU A 107 -4.40 -2.84 6.19
N PRO A 108 -5.17 -2.72 5.08
CA PRO A 108 -6.60 -2.50 5.19
C PRO A 108 -7.28 -3.60 6.00
N ALA A 109 -8.08 -3.22 6.99
CA ALA A 109 -8.74 -4.15 7.91
C ALA A 109 -9.85 -5.00 7.24
N ASN A 110 -10.30 -4.61 6.05
CA ASN A 110 -11.41 -5.24 5.33
C ASN A 110 -10.96 -6.31 4.32
N LEU A 111 -9.68 -6.71 4.33
CA LEU A 111 -9.20 -7.79 3.47
C LEU A 111 -9.71 -9.15 3.94
N LYS A 112 -10.26 -9.93 3.01
CA LYS A 112 -10.67 -11.31 3.27
C LYS A 112 -9.43 -12.22 3.35
N THR A 113 -9.56 -13.34 4.06
CA THR A 113 -8.55 -14.41 4.03
C THR A 113 -8.31 -14.86 2.59
N GLY A 114 -7.04 -14.92 2.16
CA GLY A 114 -6.70 -15.27 0.78
C GLY A 114 -5.31 -14.85 0.35
N ALA A 115 -5.01 -15.09 -0.93
CA ALA A 115 -3.77 -14.70 -1.59
C ALA A 115 -3.97 -13.44 -2.45
N TYR A 116 -3.02 -12.52 -2.33
CA TYR A 116 -3.00 -11.22 -2.96
C TYR A 116 -1.60 -10.90 -3.46
N THR A 117 -1.50 -9.86 -4.29
CA THR A 117 -0.24 -9.17 -4.58
C THR A 117 -0.37 -7.73 -4.13
N LEU A 118 0.56 -7.27 -3.30
CA LEU A 118 0.76 -5.86 -3.02
C LEU A 118 1.63 -5.27 -4.12
N TYR A 119 1.19 -4.17 -4.71
CA TYR A 119 1.98 -3.37 -5.63
C TYR A 119 2.28 -2.02 -5.00
N VAL A 120 3.51 -1.55 -5.17
CA VAL A 120 3.95 -0.20 -4.79
C VAL A 120 4.62 0.43 -6.01
N GLU A 121 4.11 1.56 -6.44
CA GLU A 121 4.63 2.30 -7.59
C GLU A 121 5.09 3.67 -7.15
N ALA A 122 6.26 4.09 -7.62
CA ALA A 122 6.77 5.43 -7.46
C ALA A 122 7.04 6.06 -8.83
N ALA A 123 6.78 7.35 -8.94
CA ALA A 123 7.12 8.16 -10.12
C ALA A 123 7.55 9.56 -9.67
N ARG A 124 8.59 10.10 -10.30
CA ARG A 124 9.10 11.44 -10.01
C ARG A 124 8.87 12.35 -11.21
N GLU A 125 8.48 13.60 -10.96
CA GLU A 125 8.42 14.64 -11.99
C GLU A 125 9.78 14.75 -12.68
N THR A 126 9.82 14.53 -14.00
CA THR A 126 11.05 14.48 -14.81
C THR A 126 12.10 13.42 -14.40
N GLY A 127 11.73 12.47 -13.54
CA GLY A 127 12.63 11.44 -13.02
C GLY A 127 12.25 10.02 -13.41
N GLY A 128 12.61 9.06 -12.56
CA GLY A 128 12.33 7.65 -12.78
C GLY A 128 10.90 7.27 -12.42
N ARG A 129 10.51 6.08 -12.90
CA ARG A 129 9.31 5.37 -12.50
C ARG A 129 9.70 3.94 -12.14
N GLU A 130 9.18 3.46 -11.03
CA GLU A 130 9.47 2.11 -10.55
C GLU A 130 8.24 1.44 -9.96
N LEU A 131 8.10 0.14 -10.20
CA LEU A 131 7.03 -0.70 -9.67
C LEU A 131 7.66 -1.88 -8.94
N VAL A 132 7.26 -2.07 -7.68
CA VAL A 132 7.63 -3.23 -6.85
C VAL A 132 6.36 -4.04 -6.56
N SER A 133 6.46 -5.37 -6.67
CA SER A 133 5.38 -6.30 -6.34
C SER A 133 5.82 -7.24 -5.21
N VAL A 134 4.99 -7.42 -4.20
CA VAL A 134 5.24 -8.29 -3.04
C VAL A 134 4.06 -9.26 -2.88
N PRO A 135 4.31 -10.58 -2.80
CA PRO A 135 3.27 -11.53 -2.43
C PRO A 135 2.68 -11.21 -1.06
N LEU A 136 1.35 -11.17 -0.95
CA LEU A 136 0.63 -10.90 0.29
C LEU A 136 -0.36 -12.03 0.54
N SER A 137 -0.29 -12.67 1.71
CA SER A 137 -1.37 -13.54 2.18
C SER A 137 -2.13 -12.86 3.32
N ILE A 138 -3.41 -13.18 3.48
CA ILE A 138 -4.21 -12.85 4.66
C ILE A 138 -4.64 -14.17 5.31
N PRO A 139 -4.31 -14.45 6.58
CA PRO A 139 -3.53 -13.62 7.52
C PRO A 139 -2.13 -13.26 7.03
N ALA A 140 -1.66 -12.07 7.44
CA ALA A 140 -0.39 -11.51 7.01
C ALA A 140 0.77 -12.44 7.35
N LYS A 141 1.62 -12.69 6.35
CA LYS A 141 2.91 -13.37 6.50
C LYS A 141 4.01 -12.42 6.04
N ALA A 142 5.17 -12.54 6.68
CA ALA A 142 6.32 -11.72 6.31
C ALA A 142 6.72 -11.99 4.85
N ALA A 143 6.84 -10.92 4.08
CA ALA A 143 7.30 -10.96 2.70
C ALA A 143 7.99 -9.63 2.36
N SER A 144 8.90 -9.65 1.40
CA SER A 144 9.59 -8.44 0.96
C SER A 144 10.00 -8.49 -0.50
N ALA A 145 10.15 -7.30 -1.08
CA ALA A 145 10.85 -7.08 -2.33
C ALA A 145 11.54 -5.72 -2.26
N ALA A 146 12.42 -5.41 -3.20
CA ALA A 146 13.10 -4.12 -3.25
C ALA A 146 13.05 -3.56 -4.66
N GLY A 147 12.92 -2.24 -4.75
CA GLY A 147 13.25 -1.50 -5.96
C GLY A 147 14.76 -1.30 -6.08
N LYS A 148 15.14 -0.62 -7.15
CA LYS A 148 16.52 -0.32 -7.56
C LYS A 148 16.82 1.16 -7.45
N THR A 149 15.84 2.04 -7.67
CA THR A 149 16.09 3.48 -7.81
C THR A 149 15.10 4.35 -7.06
N GLU A 150 13.80 4.28 -7.38
CA GLU A 150 12.78 5.16 -6.80
C GLU A 150 12.13 4.55 -5.55
N LEU A 151 12.21 3.22 -5.41
CA LEU A 151 11.78 2.47 -4.25
C LEU A 151 12.95 1.69 -3.66
N GLY A 152 13.03 1.69 -2.33
CA GLY A 152 13.90 0.80 -1.57
C GLY A 152 13.17 -0.49 -1.23
N THR A 153 13.44 -1.03 -0.05
CA THR A 153 12.74 -2.22 0.44
C THR A 153 11.27 -1.93 0.73
N VAL A 154 10.40 -2.81 0.22
CA VAL A 154 8.99 -2.92 0.58
C VAL A 154 8.83 -4.21 1.38
N THR A 155 8.26 -4.14 2.58
CA THR A 155 8.05 -5.32 3.43
C THR A 155 6.63 -5.38 3.96
N ILE A 156 6.13 -6.60 4.12
CA ILE A 156 4.92 -6.93 4.87
C ILE A 156 5.37 -7.57 6.18
N ARG A 157 4.78 -7.15 7.30
CA ARG A 157 5.02 -7.71 8.64
C ARG A 157 3.71 -7.98 9.35
#